data_AF-A0A7C2QTF0-F1
#
_entry.id   AF-A0A7C2QTF0-F1
#
_cell.length_a   1.000
_cell.length_b   1.000
_cell.length_c   1.000
_cell.angle_alpha   90.00
_cell.angle_beta   90.00
_cell.angle_gamma   90.00
#
_symmetry.space_group_name_H-M   'P 1'
#
loop_
_entity.id
_entity.type
_entity.pdbx_description
1 polymer ?
#
loop_
_entity_poly.entity_id
_entity_poly.type
_entity_poly.pdbx_seq_one_letter_code
_entity_poly.pdbx_strand_id
1 'polypeptide(L)'
;MKALRVHIGPVQGFIRAGRRTRDFWAGSFLLSRLAGQAMYEVEREVEGKRGRITIPVLRADDETVKEQTFLKITAAEQANYQFREPPAGPLVGTLVNHFRA
;
A
#
# COMPACT_ATOMS: atom_id res chain seq x y z
N MET A 1 -6.59 -17.35 -16.62
CA MET A 1 -5.99 -16.29 -15.78
C MET A 1 -6.00 -16.74 -14.34
N LYS A 2 -4.87 -16.60 -13.61
CA LYS A 2 -4.82 -16.88 -12.16
C LYS A 2 -5.10 -15.58 -11.42
N ALA A 3 -6.01 -15.61 -10.46
CA ALA A 3 -6.31 -14.47 -9.60
C ALA A 3 -5.56 -14.61 -8.27
N LEU A 4 -4.99 -13.51 -7.79
CA LEU A 4 -4.35 -13.40 -6.48
C LEU A 4 -5.27 -12.60 -5.56
N ARG A 5 -5.51 -13.10 -4.35
CA ARG A 5 -6.21 -12.37 -3.29
C ARG A 5 -5.32 -12.28 -2.07
N VAL A 6 -5.08 -11.07 -1.60
CA VAL A 6 -4.24 -10.80 -0.43
C VAL A 6 -5.08 -10.14 0.65
N HIS A 7 -4.88 -10.58 1.89
CA HIS A 7 -5.45 -9.97 3.08
C HIS A 7 -4.36 -9.78 4.12
N ILE A 8 -4.29 -8.59 4.70
CA ILE A 8 -3.37 -8.24 5.80
C ILE A 8 -4.23 -8.07 7.05
N GLY A 9 -3.96 -8.87 8.07
CA GLY A 9 -4.72 -8.87 9.33
C GLY A 9 -3.99 -9.63 10.43
N PRO A 10 -4.48 -9.52 11.69
CA PRO A 10 -5.76 -8.96 12.13
C PRO A 10 -5.83 -7.42 12.05
N VAL A 11 -6.98 -6.86 11.65
CA VAL A 11 -7.17 -5.39 11.52
C VAL A 11 -7.59 -4.76 12.84
N GLN A 12 -8.78 -5.11 13.32
CA GLN A 12 -9.39 -4.48 14.49
C GLN A 12 -8.60 -4.80 15.76
N GLY A 13 -8.13 -6.05 15.91
CA GLY A 13 -7.30 -6.45 17.05
C GLY A 13 -5.97 -5.71 17.10
N PHE A 14 -5.33 -5.51 15.94
CA PHE A 14 -4.07 -4.76 15.85
C PHE A 14 -4.26 -3.28 16.21
N ILE A 15 -5.25 -2.61 15.61
CA ILE A 15 -5.52 -1.19 15.87
C ILE A 15 -5.89 -0.99 17.34
N ARG A 16 -6.79 -1.82 17.89
CA ARG A 16 -7.28 -1.69 19.29
C ARG A 16 -6.22 -1.97 20.35
N ALA A 17 -5.08 -2.56 20.00
CA ALA A 17 -3.95 -2.71 20.92
C ALA A 17 -3.28 -1.37 21.27
N GLY A 18 -3.53 -0.30 20.49
CA GLY A 18 -3.07 1.05 20.79
C GLY A 18 -3.64 1.59 22.12
N ARG A 19 -2.82 2.35 22.87
CA ARG A 19 -3.23 2.93 24.16
C ARG A 19 -3.58 4.41 24.07
N ARG A 20 -3.21 5.06 22.97
CA ARG A 20 -3.43 6.48 22.69
C ARG A 20 -4.03 6.66 21.31
N THR A 21 -4.72 7.76 21.08
CA THR A 21 -5.28 8.11 19.77
C THR A 21 -4.24 8.07 18.65
N ARG A 22 -3.01 8.54 18.92
CA ARG A 22 -1.90 8.47 17.95
C ARG A 22 -1.54 7.05 17.53
N ASP A 23 -1.70 6.07 18.43
CA ASP A 23 -1.37 4.67 18.15
C ASP A 23 -2.42 4.08 17.22
N PHE A 24 -3.70 4.47 17.37
CA PHE A 24 -4.76 4.07 16.44
C PHE A 24 -4.50 4.61 15.02
N TRP A 25 -4.08 5.88 14.91
CA TRP A 25 -3.70 6.50 13.65
C TRP A 25 -2.46 5.85 13.03
N ALA A 26 -1.41 5.61 13.83
CA ALA A 26 -0.21 4.95 13.35
C ALA A 26 -0.51 3.50 12.92
N GLY A 27 -1.37 2.79 13.64
CA GLY A 27 -1.76 1.42 13.34
C GLY A 27 -2.54 1.30 12.03
N SER A 28 -3.55 2.17 11.82
CA SER A 28 -4.29 2.19 10.55
C SER A 28 -3.41 2.59 9.37
N PHE A 29 -2.54 3.59 9.57
CA PHE A 29 -1.56 3.99 8.57
C PHE A 29 -0.59 2.86 8.22
N LEU A 30 -0.07 2.14 9.22
CA LEU A 30 0.85 1.02 8.98
C LEU A 30 0.20 -0.09 8.16
N LEU A 31 -1.05 -0.45 8.46
CA LEU A 31 -1.78 -1.45 7.67
C LEU A 31 -1.96 -1.01 6.21
N SER A 32 -2.32 0.25 5.98
CA SER A 32 -2.41 0.83 4.63
C SER A 32 -1.05 0.82 3.93
N ARG A 33 0.04 1.15 4.63
CA ARG A 33 1.39 1.16 4.07
C ARG A 33 1.86 -0.23 3.66
N LEU A 34 1.64 -1.23 4.52
CA LEU A 34 1.96 -2.63 4.22
C LEU A 34 1.17 -3.15 3.02
N ALA A 35 -0.12 -2.81 2.94
CA ALA A 35 -0.94 -3.16 1.78
C ALA A 35 -0.39 -2.52 0.49
N GLY A 36 -0.02 -1.24 0.54
CA GLY A 36 0.58 -0.56 -0.60
C GLY A 36 1.94 -1.13 -1.01
N GLN A 37 2.79 -1.55 -0.07
CA GLN A 37 4.04 -2.24 -0.39
C GLN A 37 3.77 -3.58 -1.08
N ALA A 38 2.80 -4.36 -0.60
CA ALA A 38 2.41 -5.61 -1.26
C ALA A 38 1.81 -5.37 -2.65
N MET A 39 1.00 -4.32 -2.84
CA MET A 39 0.49 -3.93 -4.16
C MET A 39 1.63 -3.50 -5.11
N TYR A 40 2.64 -2.78 -4.60
CA TYR A 40 3.78 -2.34 -5.38
C TYR A 40 4.58 -3.53 -5.90
N GLU A 41 4.82 -4.53 -5.05
CA GLU A 41 5.50 -5.77 -5.42
C GLU A 41 4.76 -6.55 -6.50
N VAL A 42 3.42 -6.54 -6.46
CA VAL A 42 2.60 -7.19 -7.50
C VAL A 42 2.62 -6.41 -8.82
N GLU A 43 2.63 -5.07 -8.77
CA GLU A 43 2.70 -4.22 -9.98
C GLU A 43 4.12 -4.03 -10.53
N ARG A 44 5.16 -4.40 -9.78
CA ARG A 44 6.53 -4.37 -10.27
C ARG A 44 6.73 -5.47 -11.29
N GLU A 45 7.48 -5.15 -12.35
CA GLU A 45 7.86 -6.15 -13.34
C GLU A 45 8.95 -7.07 -12.79
N VAL A 46 8.68 -8.37 -12.81
CA VAL A 46 9.62 -9.41 -12.39
C VAL A 46 9.61 -10.50 -13.46
N GLU A 47 10.78 -10.81 -14.04
CA GLU A 47 10.92 -11.82 -15.11
C GLU A 47 9.99 -11.59 -16.31
N GLY A 48 9.76 -10.34 -16.72
CA GLY A 48 8.88 -9.98 -17.83
C GLY A 48 7.39 -10.14 -17.53
N LYS A 49 7.01 -10.38 -16.27
CA LYS A 49 5.62 -10.49 -15.82
C LYS A 49 5.28 -9.33 -14.90
N ARG A 50 4.07 -8.80 -15.04
CA ARG A 50 3.54 -7.71 -14.23
C ARG A 50 2.10 -8.03 -13.83
N GLY A 51 1.81 -7.98 -12.53
CA GLY A 51 0.44 -8.06 -12.03
C GLY A 51 -0.28 -6.72 -12.20
N ARG A 52 -1.62 -6.75 -12.19
CA ARG A 52 -2.45 -5.55 -12.20
C ARG A 52 -3.43 -5.62 -11.05
N ILE A 53 -3.42 -4.63 -10.17
CA ILE A 53 -4.40 -4.56 -9.09
C ILE A 53 -5.76 -4.23 -9.71
N THR A 54 -6.73 -5.12 -9.48
CA THR A 54 -8.12 -4.94 -9.95
C THR A 54 -9.02 -4.39 -8.86
N ILE A 55 -8.70 -4.65 -7.59
CA ILE A 55 -9.42 -4.14 -6.41
C ILE A 55 -8.39 -3.84 -5.33
N PRO A 56 -8.34 -2.63 -4.75
CA PRO A 56 -9.03 -1.41 -5.20
C PRO A 56 -8.50 -0.92 -6.56
N VAL A 57 -9.22 -0.02 -7.22
CA VAL A 57 -8.76 0.61 -8.47
C VAL A 57 -7.68 1.63 -8.15
N LEU A 58 -6.41 1.32 -8.46
CA LEU A 58 -5.26 2.19 -8.19
C LEU A 58 -4.98 3.18 -9.33
N ARG A 59 -5.32 2.79 -10.56
CA ARG A 59 -5.04 3.51 -11.80
C ARG A 59 -6.34 3.92 -12.49
N ALA A 60 -6.35 5.09 -13.09
CA ALA A 60 -7.42 5.49 -14.01
C ALA A 60 -7.23 4.83 -15.39
N ASP A 61 -8.20 5.03 -16.29
CA ASP A 61 -8.21 4.42 -17.63
C ASP A 61 -7.00 4.84 -18.48
N ASP A 62 -6.40 5.99 -18.16
CA ASP A 62 -5.17 6.53 -18.77
C ASP A 62 -3.89 5.98 -18.11
N GLU A 63 -4.00 4.94 -17.27
CA GLU A 63 -2.92 4.31 -16.49
C GLU A 63 -2.30 5.22 -15.40
N THR A 64 -2.81 6.44 -15.24
CA THR A 64 -2.37 7.39 -14.21
C THR A 64 -2.74 6.85 -12.83
N VAL A 65 -1.75 6.69 -11.95
CA VAL A 65 -1.98 6.32 -10.55
C VAL A 65 -2.62 7.52 -9.84
N LYS A 66 -3.85 7.36 -9.34
CA LYS A 66 -4.56 8.41 -8.58
C LYS A 66 -4.45 8.25 -7.07
N GLU A 67 -4.11 7.06 -6.61
CA GLU A 67 -4.05 6.75 -5.19
C GLU A 67 -2.77 7.34 -4.58
N GLN A 68 -2.92 8.32 -3.68
CA GLN A 68 -1.82 9.13 -3.15
C GLN A 68 -0.85 8.33 -2.27
N THR A 69 -1.37 7.40 -1.45
CA THR A 69 -0.53 6.57 -0.59
C THR A 69 0.37 5.68 -1.43
N PHE A 70 -0.18 5.09 -2.49
CA PHE A 70 0.50 4.22 -3.44
C PHE A 70 1.51 4.97 -4.30
N LEU A 71 1.19 6.18 -4.75
CA LEU A 71 2.14 7.07 -5.43
C LEU A 71 3.40 7.30 -4.59
N LYS A 72 3.22 7.60 -3.30
CA LYS A 72 4.32 7.90 -2.37
C LYS A 72 5.13 6.66 -2.03
N ILE A 73 4.49 5.51 -1.89
CA ILE A 73 5.18 4.22 -1.73
C ILE A 73 6.00 3.92 -2.98
N THR A 74 5.40 3.99 -4.17
CA THR A 74 6.10 3.73 -5.44
C THR A 74 7.32 4.64 -5.60
N ALA A 75 7.18 5.94 -5.31
CA ALA A 75 8.28 6.89 -5.38
C ALA A 75 9.39 6.57 -4.35
N ALA A 76 9.03 6.14 -3.13
CA ALA A 76 10.01 5.77 -2.10
C ALA A 76 10.77 4.48 -2.47
N GLU A 77 10.07 3.46 -2.97
CA GLU A 77 10.69 2.19 -3.39
C GLU A 77 11.59 2.40 -4.64
N GLN A 78 11.15 3.21 -5.61
CA GLN A 78 11.96 3.56 -6.79
C GLN A 78 13.19 4.40 -6.46
N ALA A 79 13.11 5.26 -5.44
CA ALA A 79 14.26 6.00 -4.93
C ALA A 79 15.29 5.09 -4.22
N ASN A 80 15.05 3.78 -4.20
CA ASN A 80 15.90 2.74 -3.63
C ASN A 80 16.27 3.10 -2.19
N TYR A 81 15.23 3.39 -1.40
CA TYR A 81 15.29 4.04 -0.08
C TYR A 81 16.39 3.45 0.81
N GLN A 82 17.57 4.07 0.75
CA GLN A 82 18.55 4.04 1.84
C GLN A 82 17.94 4.87 2.97
N PHE A 83 18.15 4.51 4.24
CA PHE A 83 17.68 5.16 5.48
C PHE A 83 17.98 6.69 5.57
N ARG A 84 17.51 7.48 4.62
CA ARG A 84 17.49 8.94 4.54
C ARG A 84 16.06 9.39 4.80
N GLU A 85 15.83 10.61 5.27
CA GLU A 85 14.47 11.06 5.54
C GLU A 85 13.54 10.81 4.35
N PRO A 86 12.42 10.10 4.54
CA PRO A 86 11.50 9.83 3.44
C PRO A 86 10.86 11.16 3.01
N PRO A 87 10.56 11.32 1.71
CA PRO A 87 9.81 12.48 1.26
C PRO A 87 8.50 12.56 2.04
N ALA A 88 8.06 13.78 2.36
CA ALA A 88 6.81 14.00 3.07
C ALA A 88 5.67 13.21 2.42
N GLY A 89 5.15 12.25 3.19
CA GLY A 89 4.09 11.32 2.79
C GLY A 89 2.71 11.84 3.19
N PRO A 90 1.64 11.15 2.78
CA PRO A 90 0.30 11.49 3.23
C PRO A 90 0.18 11.20 4.72
N LEU A 91 -0.59 12.02 5.44
CA LEU A 91 -0.84 11.82 6.87
C LEU A 91 -1.85 10.69 7.14
N VAL A 92 -2.59 10.28 6.12
CA VAL A 92 -3.65 9.27 6.21
C VAL A 92 -3.37 8.16 5.21
N GLY A 93 -3.39 6.92 5.69
CA GLY A 93 -3.30 5.74 4.84
C GLY A 93 -4.68 5.43 4.24
N THR A 94 -4.80 5.55 2.93
CA THR A 94 -6.05 5.39 2.16
C THR A 94 -6.21 4.01 1.54
N LEU A 95 -5.17 3.17 1.60
CA LEU A 95 -5.21 1.82 1.02
C LEU A 95 -5.88 0.83 1.98
N VAL A 96 -6.74 0.01 1.40
CA VAL A 96 -7.42 -1.08 2.11
C VAL A 96 -6.44 -2.20 2.44
N ASN A 97 -6.73 -2.93 3.52
CA ASN A 97 -5.93 -4.05 4.00
C ASN A 97 -6.13 -5.36 3.20
N HIS A 98 -6.84 -5.31 2.08
CA HIS A 98 -7.08 -6.46 1.22
C HIS A 98 -7.16 -6.03 -0.24
N PHE A 99 -6.66 -6.85 -1.15
CA PHE A 99 -6.67 -6.52 -2.58
C PHE A 99 -6.73 -7.77 -3.46
N ARG A 100 -7.06 -7.54 -4.74
CA ARG A 100 -7.09 -8.56 -5.78
C ARG A 100 -6.25 -8.14 -6.97
N ALA A 101 -5.47 -9.07 -7.50
CA ALA A 101 -4.69 -8.92 -8.73
C ALA A 101 -4.91 -10.10 -9.69
#